data_AF-A0A136LNN7-F1
#
_entry.id   AF-A0A136LNN7-F1
#
_cell.length_a   1.000
_cell.length_b   1.000
_cell.length_c   1.000
_cell.angle_alpha   90.00
_cell.angle_beta   90.00
_cell.angle_gamma   90.00
#
_symmetry.space_group_name_H-M   'P 1'
#
loop_
_entity.id
_entity.type
_entity.pdbx_description
1 polymer ?
#
loop_
_entity_poly.entity_id
_entity_poly.type
_entity_poly.pdbx_seq_one_letter_code
_entity_poly.pdbx_strand_id
1 'polypeptide(L)'
;MDVLEPGNGLTSKQVIAEYVLTHFKVELDGKAQKLNFLGFERDDPAVICYIEIENVKKFKTINVRNEVIMDLYDDQSNIVHITYKGPVKSFRLVRNKPEDMLTFE
;
A
#
# COMPACT_ATOMS: atom_id res chain seq x y z
N MET A 1 -15.08 13.22 -6.77
CA MET A 1 -15.07 12.08 -7.70
C MET A 1 -15.38 10.87 -6.86
N ASP A 2 -16.56 10.27 -7.01
CA ASP A 2 -16.86 9.03 -6.29
C ASP A 2 -16.07 7.90 -6.97
N VAL A 3 -15.08 7.38 -6.28
CA VAL A 3 -14.20 6.31 -6.79
C VAL A 3 -14.98 4.99 -6.92
N LEU A 4 -16.12 4.86 -6.24
CA LEU A 4 -16.98 3.69 -6.26
C LEU A 4 -17.97 3.73 -7.44
N GLU A 5 -18.27 4.91 -7.97
CA GLU A 5 -19.07 5.13 -9.18
C GLU A 5 -18.35 6.04 -10.19
N PRO A 6 -17.28 5.56 -10.83
CA PRO A 6 -16.57 6.36 -11.82
C PRO A 6 -17.45 6.56 -13.05
N GLY A 7 -17.88 7.80 -13.28
CA GLY A 7 -18.30 8.21 -14.62
C GLY A 7 -17.16 8.03 -15.63
N ASN A 8 -17.50 7.95 -16.93
CA ASN A 8 -16.58 7.84 -18.08
C ASN A 8 -16.10 6.43 -18.50
N GLY A 9 -16.82 5.36 -18.14
CA GLY A 9 -16.55 4.01 -18.68
C GLY A 9 -15.31 3.31 -18.10
N LEU A 10 -14.66 3.91 -17.12
CA LEU A 10 -13.69 3.24 -16.25
C LEU A 10 -14.43 2.40 -15.21
N THR A 11 -13.83 1.29 -14.78
CA THR A 11 -14.36 0.50 -13.66
C THR A 11 -13.80 1.01 -12.34
N SER A 12 -14.54 0.88 -11.24
CA SER A 12 -14.07 1.25 -9.89
C SER A 12 -12.74 0.55 -9.56
N LYS A 13 -12.55 -0.70 -10.03
CA LYS A 13 -11.28 -1.43 -9.92
C LYS A 13 -10.12 -0.67 -10.54
N GLN A 14 -10.28 -0.12 -11.75
CA GLN A 14 -9.20 0.59 -12.44
C GLN A 14 -8.80 1.87 -11.69
N VAL A 15 -9.78 2.66 -11.26
CA VAL A 15 -9.51 3.92 -10.54
C VAL A 15 -8.85 3.65 -9.20
N ILE A 16 -9.36 2.68 -8.43
CA ILE A 16 -8.75 2.28 -7.14
C ILE A 16 -7.34 1.75 -7.37
N ALA A 17 -7.16 0.84 -8.33
CA ALA A 17 -5.85 0.27 -8.62
C ALA A 17 -4.84 1.35 -9.02
N GLU A 18 -5.19 2.23 -9.94
CA GLU A 18 -4.30 3.32 -10.38
C GLU A 18 -3.89 4.22 -9.22
N TYR A 19 -4.85 4.64 -8.39
CA TYR A 19 -4.60 5.46 -7.22
C TYR A 19 -3.68 4.73 -6.22
N VAL A 20 -4.05 3.53 -5.81
CA VAL A 20 -3.30 2.78 -4.79
C VAL A 20 -1.89 2.46 -5.28
N LEU A 21 -1.72 2.03 -6.53
CA LEU A 21 -0.40 1.72 -7.09
C LEU A 21 0.49 2.97 -7.29
N THR A 22 -0.09 4.17 -7.32
CA THR A 22 0.66 5.44 -7.36
C THR A 22 1.17 5.82 -5.97
N HIS A 23 0.35 5.62 -4.94
CA HIS A 23 0.59 6.10 -3.57
C HIS A 23 1.17 5.04 -2.61
N PHE A 24 1.17 3.77 -3.00
CA PHE A 24 1.75 2.67 -2.22
C PHE A 24 2.92 2.04 -2.97
N LYS A 25 4.09 2.00 -2.35
CA LYS A 25 5.32 1.46 -2.95
C LYS A 25 6.04 0.56 -1.96
N VAL A 26 6.65 -0.50 -2.49
CA VAL A 26 7.44 -1.45 -1.71
C VAL A 26 8.78 -1.66 -2.40
N GLU A 27 9.85 -1.61 -1.60
CA GLU A 27 11.19 -1.99 -2.04
C GLU A 27 11.71 -3.15 -1.18
N LEU A 28 12.38 -4.10 -1.82
CA LEU A 28 13.05 -5.21 -1.15
C LEU A 28 14.54 -5.12 -1.46
N ASP A 29 15.38 -5.07 -0.43
CA ASP A 29 16.84 -4.91 -0.56
C ASP A 29 17.23 -3.74 -1.49
N GLY A 30 16.54 -2.62 -1.34
CA GLY A 30 16.74 -1.39 -2.12
C GLY A 30 16.27 -1.48 -3.58
N LYS A 31 15.51 -2.52 -3.96
CA LYS A 31 14.96 -2.67 -5.31
C LYS A 31 13.45 -2.47 -5.27
N ALA A 32 12.96 -1.49 -6.03
CA ALA A 32 11.53 -1.28 -6.24
C ALA A 32 10.86 -2.54 -6.79
N GLN A 33 9.73 -2.92 -6.18
CA GLN A 33 8.95 -4.08 -6.58
C GLN A 33 7.77 -3.66 -7.44
N LYS A 34 7.46 -4.48 -8.46
CA LYS A 34 6.23 -4.33 -9.22
C LYS A 34 5.06 -4.86 -8.38
N LEU A 35 4.12 -3.99 -8.08
CA LEU A 35 2.88 -4.33 -7.39
C LEU A 35 1.81 -4.74 -8.41
N ASN A 36 1.17 -5.88 -8.17
CA ASN A 36 0.05 -6.37 -8.96
C ASN A 36 -1.24 -6.21 -8.14
N PHE A 37 -2.17 -5.38 -8.62
CA PHE A 37 -3.47 -5.19 -7.96
C PHE A 37 -4.44 -6.32 -8.33
N LEU A 38 -4.81 -7.14 -7.35
CA LEU A 38 -5.65 -8.31 -7.54
C LEU A 38 -7.14 -7.93 -7.58
N GLY A 39 -7.56 -7.07 -6.66
CA GLY A 39 -8.95 -6.69 -6.49
C GLY A 39 -9.17 -5.83 -5.27
N PHE A 40 -10.43 -5.47 -5.04
CA PHE A 40 -10.84 -4.76 -3.84
C PHE A 40 -12.19 -5.27 -3.37
N GLU A 41 -12.46 -5.08 -2.08
CA GLU A 41 -13.74 -5.32 -1.45
C GLU A 41 -14.20 -4.04 -0.77
N ARG A 42 -15.52 -3.83 -0.75
CA ARG A 42 -16.14 -2.75 0.00
C ARG A 42 -16.70 -3.32 1.29
N ASP A 43 -16.23 -2.79 2.40
CA ASP A 43 -16.66 -3.12 3.76
C ASP A 43 -16.96 -1.82 4.49
N ASP A 44 -18.08 -1.17 4.13
CA ASP A 44 -18.40 0.20 4.51
C ASP A 44 -18.18 0.45 6.02
N PRO A 45 -17.42 1.51 6.40
CA PRO A 45 -16.95 2.61 5.55
C PRO A 45 -15.57 2.38 4.88
N ALA A 46 -15.04 1.15 4.87
CA ALA A 46 -13.72 0.82 4.38
C ALA A 46 -13.70 0.25 2.95
N VAL A 47 -12.56 0.41 2.28
CA VAL A 47 -12.21 -0.29 1.04
C VAL A 47 -10.96 -1.11 1.31
N ILE A 48 -11.06 -2.42 1.14
CA ILE A 48 -9.96 -3.36 1.33
C ILE A 48 -9.34 -3.64 -0.03
N CYS A 49 -8.05 -3.38 -0.19
CA CYS A 49 -7.32 -3.61 -1.44
C CYS A 49 -6.39 -4.82 -1.31
N TYR A 50 -6.43 -5.71 -2.30
CA TYR A 50 -5.57 -6.88 -2.38
C TYR A 50 -4.49 -6.66 -3.44
N ILE A 51 -3.23 -6.69 -3.01
CA ILE A 51 -2.05 -6.41 -3.84
C ILE A 51 -1.01 -7.49 -3.57
N GLU A 52 -0.34 -7.95 -4.62
CA GLU A 52 0.75 -8.91 -4.50
C GLU A 52 2.02 -8.46 -5.22
N ILE A 53 3.13 -9.10 -4.87
CA ILE A 53 4.39 -9.04 -5.59
C ILE A 53 4.76 -10.49 -5.91
N GLU A 54 4.94 -10.79 -7.20
CA GLU A 54 5.30 -12.13 -7.65
C GLU A 54 6.82 -12.36 -7.59
N ASN A 55 7.23 -13.63 -7.52
CA ASN A 55 8.64 -14.04 -7.64
C ASN A 55 9.59 -13.41 -6.59
N VAL A 56 9.07 -13.12 -5.40
CA VAL A 56 9.85 -12.56 -4.28
C VAL A 56 10.86 -13.58 -3.79
N LYS A 57 12.15 -13.25 -3.93
CA LYS A 57 13.26 -13.99 -3.33
C LYS A 57 13.39 -13.65 -1.85
N LYS A 58 14.19 -14.43 -1.11
CA LYS A 58 14.58 -14.04 0.27
C LYS A 58 15.21 -12.65 0.24
N PHE A 59 14.77 -11.79 1.15
CA PHE A 59 15.26 -10.43 1.32
C PHE A 59 15.62 -10.20 2.79
N LYS A 60 16.42 -9.16 3.06
CA LYS A 60 16.80 -8.74 4.42
C LYS A 60 16.12 -7.45 4.84
N THR A 61 15.78 -6.60 3.88
CA THR A 61 15.16 -5.30 4.13
C THR A 61 13.89 -5.13 3.32
N ILE A 62 12.89 -4.53 3.95
CA ILE A 62 11.69 -4.03 3.28
C ILE A 62 11.57 -2.55 3.59
N ASN A 63 11.42 -1.74 2.55
CA ASN A 63 11.01 -0.34 2.66
C ASN A 63 9.56 -0.24 2.17
N VAL A 64 8.70 0.37 2.96
CA VAL A 64 7.30 0.63 2.58
C VAL A 64 7.07 2.12 2.61
N ARG A 65 6.62 2.65 1.47
CA ARG A 65 6.07 4.01 1.37
C ARG A 65 4.57 3.91 1.18
N ASN A 66 3.81 4.61 2.01
CA ASN A 66 2.36 4.62 1.92
C ASN A 66 1.82 6.04 2.15
N GLU A 67 1.36 6.65 1.06
CA GLU A 67 0.78 7.98 1.00
C GLU A 67 -0.73 7.96 0.74
N VAL A 68 -1.35 6.77 0.80
CA VAL A 68 -2.79 6.61 0.55
C VAL A 68 -3.57 7.52 1.49
N ILE A 69 -4.42 8.38 0.90
CA ILE A 69 -5.32 9.33 1.57
C ILE A 69 -4.60 10.45 2.37
N MET A 70 -3.27 10.45 2.45
CA MET A 70 -2.50 11.45 3.20
C MET A 70 -2.68 12.88 2.69
N ASP A 71 -3.00 13.06 1.40
CA ASP A 71 -3.23 14.37 0.79
C ASP A 71 -4.60 14.97 1.12
N LEU A 72 -5.54 14.15 1.61
CA LEU A 72 -6.92 14.58 1.89
C LEU A 72 -7.11 15.06 3.33
N TYR A 73 -6.33 14.52 4.27
CA TYR A 73 -6.44 14.83 5.70
C TYR A 73 -5.05 15.02 6.32
N ASP A 74 -4.83 16.14 7.00
CA ASP A 74 -3.52 16.50 7.58
C ASP A 74 -3.14 15.61 8.77
N ASP A 75 -4.13 15.06 9.48
CA ASP A 75 -3.97 14.18 10.64
C ASP A 75 -3.93 12.68 10.28
N GLN A 76 -4.00 12.36 9.00
CA GLN A 76 -3.93 10.99 8.50
C GLN A 76 -2.62 10.31 8.95
N SER A 77 -2.74 9.03 9.32
CA SER A 77 -1.57 8.17 9.42
C SER A 77 -1.85 6.77 8.91
N ASN A 78 -0.83 6.18 8.27
CA ASN A 78 -0.86 4.81 7.79
C ASN A 78 -0.13 3.90 8.79
N ILE A 79 -0.83 2.92 9.35
CA ILE A 79 -0.23 1.88 10.19
C ILE A 79 0.11 0.71 9.29
N VAL A 80 1.38 0.28 9.31
CA VAL A 80 1.86 -0.84 8.51
C VAL A 80 2.23 -1.97 9.45
N HIS A 81 1.62 -3.13 9.24
CA HIS A 81 1.96 -4.39 9.90
C HIS A 81 2.65 -5.31 8.89
N ILE A 82 3.85 -5.77 9.23
CA ILE A 82 4.64 -6.66 8.38
C ILE A 82 4.93 -7.95 9.13
N THR A 83 4.50 -9.06 8.54
CA THR A 83 4.79 -10.41 9.01
C THR A 83 5.80 -11.06 8.07
N TYR A 84 7.04 -11.22 8.52
CA TYR A 84 8.07 -11.91 7.76
C TYR A 84 8.97 -12.70 8.71
N LYS A 85 8.94 -14.04 8.59
CA LYS A 85 9.75 -14.98 9.39
C LYS A 85 9.80 -14.65 10.90
N GLY A 86 8.66 -14.65 11.58
CA GLY A 86 8.60 -14.42 13.02
C GLY A 86 7.43 -13.52 13.41
N PRO A 87 7.54 -12.78 14.53
CA PRO A 87 6.47 -11.91 15.01
C PRO A 87 6.23 -10.73 14.06
N VAL A 88 5.03 -10.15 14.17
CA VAL A 88 4.64 -8.93 13.44
C VAL A 88 5.56 -7.78 13.86
N LYS A 89 6.11 -7.08 12.88
CA LYS A 89 6.76 -5.78 13.07
C LYS A 89 5.83 -4.69 12.56
N SER A 90 5.74 -3.57 13.27
CA SER A 90 4.79 -2.50 12.93
C SER A 90 5.46 -1.13 12.98
N PHE A 91 5.01 -0.23 12.12
CA PHE A 91 5.38 1.18 12.18
C PHE A 91 4.22 2.07 11.73
N ARG A 92 4.27 3.33 12.15
CA ARG A 92 3.30 4.36 11.79
C ARG A 92 3.96 5.34 10.84
N LEU A 93 3.33 5.55 9.70
CA LEU A 93 3.69 6.52 8.69
C LEU A 93 2.77 7.74 8.82
N VAL A 94 3.35 8.92 8.64
CA VAL A 94 2.69 10.23 8.74
C VAL A 94 3.17 11.10 7.60
N ARG A 95 2.47 12.20 7.28
CA ARG A 95 2.80 13.02 6.10
C ARG A 95 4.27 13.46 6.01
N ASN A 96 4.93 13.78 7.13
CA ASN A 96 6.35 14.18 7.15
C ASN A 96 7.33 13.00 7.17
N LYS A 97 6.84 11.77 7.34
CA LYS A 97 7.58 10.51 7.26
C LYS A 97 6.69 9.43 6.61
N PRO A 98 6.45 9.51 5.28
CA PRO A 98 5.52 8.62 4.59
C PRO A 98 6.13 7.26 4.25
N GLU A 99 7.38 7.02 4.64
CA GLU A 99 8.11 5.77 4.42
C GLU A 99 8.92 5.34 5.64
N ASP A 100 9.07 4.03 5.81
CA ASP A 100 9.94 3.45 6.83
C ASP A 100 10.50 2.10 6.36
N MET A 101 11.66 1.73 6.92
CA MET A 101 12.37 0.51 6.57
C MET A 101 12.49 -0.42 7.77
N LEU A 102 12.25 -1.71 7.53
CA LEU A 102 12.54 -2.76 8.49
C LEU A 102 13.64 -3.69 7.96
N THR A 103 14.51 -4.10 8.87
CA THR A 103 15.50 -5.15 8.64
C THR A 103 15.08 -6.43 9.35
N PHE A 104 15.29 -7.55 8.68
CA PHE A 104 15.10 -8.91 9.18
C PHE A 104 16.44 -9.64 9.14
N GLU A 105 16.67 -10.46 10.16
CA GLU A 105 17.86 -11.30 10.28
C GLU A 105 17.79 -12.53 9.38
#